data_AF-A0A7W2EDB4-F1
#
_entry.id   AF-A0A7W2EDB4-F1
#
_cell.length_a   1.000
_cell.length_b   1.000
_cell.length_c   1.000
_cell.angle_alpha   90.00
_cell.angle_beta   90.00
_cell.angle_gamma   90.00
#
_symmetry.space_group_name_H-M   'P 1'
#
loop_
_entity.id
_entity.type
_entity.pdbx_description
1 polymer ?
#
loop_
_entity_poly.entity_id
_entity_poly.type
_entity_poly.pdbx_seq_one_letter_code
_entity_poly.pdbx_strand_id
1 'polypeptide(L)' 'MTPEEMRTAEDFERGWSDERIRSAEVSWGPGLVDMLPPALAERVQARARKEGTSDLSVIEAALSQYLDNSAA' A
#
# COMPACT_ATOMS: atom_id res chain seq x y z
N MET A 1 25.85 14.58 17.84
CA MET A 1 24.82 14.13 16.90
C MET A 1 25.48 13.57 15.66
N THR A 2 24.99 12.44 15.18
CA THR A 2 25.40 11.89 13.89
C THR A 2 24.69 12.63 12.74
N PRO A 3 25.21 12.54 11.51
CA PRO A 3 24.55 13.11 10.33
C PRO A 3 23.16 12.52 10.05
N GLU A 4 22.86 11.34 10.59
CA GLU A 4 21.55 10.69 10.51
C GLU A 4 20.57 11.27 11.53
N GLU A 5 21.03 11.50 12.76
CA GLU A 5 20.24 12.13 13.82
C GLU A 5 19.87 13.58 13.43
N MET A 6 20.79 14.33 12.83
CA MET A 6 20.52 15.68 12.34
C MET A 6 19.45 15.72 11.24
N ARG A 7 19.53 14.80 10.26
CA ARG A 7 18.51 14.70 9.20
C ARG A 7 17.14 14.34 9.74
N THR A 8 17.10 13.46 10.73
CA THR A 8 15.84 13.05 11.37
C THR A 8 15.23 14.20 12.15
N ALA A 9 16.04 14.98 12.88
CA ALA A 9 15.58 16.17 13.58
C ALA A 9 15.07 17.25 12.61
N GLU A 10 15.77 17.50 11.51
CA GLU A 10 15.33 18.45 10.47
C GLU A 10 14.03 18.02 9.78
N ASP A 11 13.85 16.72 9.51
CA ASP A 11 12.61 16.16 8.95
C ASP A 11 11.44 16.29 9.94
N PHE A 12 11.71 16.12 11.24
CA PHE A 12 10.72 16.30 12.30
C PHE A 12 10.30 17.77 12.46
N GLU A 13 11.26 18.70 12.47
CA GLU A 13 10.98 20.14 12.61
C GLU A 13 10.25 20.73 11.40
N ARG A 14 10.54 20.26 10.18
CA ARG A 14 9.84 20.71 8.96
C ARG A 14 8.42 20.14 8.84
N GLY A 15 8.14 19.04 9.51
CA GLY A 15 6.89 18.29 9.34
C GLY A 15 6.75 17.71 7.93
N TRP A 16 5.66 16.99 7.69
CA TRP A 16 5.40 16.42 6.36
C TRP A 16 4.68 17.43 5.47
N SER A 17 5.08 17.52 4.20
CA SER A 17 4.35 18.31 3.21
C SER A 17 2.99 17.67 2.89
N ASP A 18 2.01 18.46 2.45
CA ASP A 18 0.69 17.96 2.04
C ASP A 18 0.75 16.89 0.94
N GLU A 19 1.77 16.95 0.09
CA GLU A 19 2.04 15.91 -0.92
C GLU A 19 2.54 14.61 -0.30
N ARG A 20 3.44 14.68 0.69
CA ARG A 20 3.94 13.52 1.43
C ARG A 20 2.84 12.92 2.33
N ILE A 21 1.99 13.76 2.91
CA ILE A 21 0.79 13.33 3.66
C ILE A 21 -0.16 12.60 2.73
N ARG A 22 -0.55 13.19 1.59
CA ARG A 22 -1.43 12.53 0.61
C ARG A 22 -0.84 11.22 0.08
N SER A 23 0.47 11.18 -0.18
CA SER A 23 1.15 9.95 -0.61
C SER A 23 1.14 8.87 0.48
N ALA A 24 1.30 9.27 1.75
CA ALA A 24 1.20 8.37 2.90
C ALA A 24 -0.25 7.92 3.17
N GLU A 25 -1.25 8.77 2.95
CA GLU A 25 -2.68 8.43 3.02
C GLU A 25 -3.09 7.41 1.95
N VAL A 26 -2.44 7.45 0.79
CA VAL A 26 -2.65 6.50 -0.32
C VAL A 26 -1.81 5.22 -0.16
N SER A 27 -0.86 5.21 0.78
CA SER A 27 -0.08 4.01 1.08
C SER A 27 -0.94 3.05 1.90
N TRP A 28 -1.44 2.02 1.23
CA TRP A 28 -2.04 0.88 1.90
C TRP A 28 -0.97 0.18 2.72
N GLY A 29 -0.91 0.51 4.02
CA GLY A 29 0.06 -0.04 4.94
C GLY A 29 -0.06 -1.57 5.09
N PRO A 30 0.91 -2.19 5.79
CA PRO A 30 0.79 -3.60 6.18
C PRO A 30 -0.51 -3.78 6.96
N GLY A 31 -1.44 -4.58 6.42
CA GLY A 31 -2.76 -4.84 7.02
C GLY A 31 -3.96 -4.55 6.11
N LEU A 32 -3.76 -4.11 4.86
CA LEU A 32 -4.84 -3.95 3.88
C LEU A 32 -5.76 -5.19 3.81
N VAL A 33 -5.16 -6.37 3.83
CA VAL A 33 -5.87 -7.64 3.70
C VAL A 33 -6.67 -7.98 4.95
N ASP A 34 -6.29 -7.45 6.11
CA ASP A 34 -7.00 -7.66 7.38
C ASP A 34 -8.34 -6.91 7.42
N MET A 35 -8.52 -5.92 6.54
CA MET A 35 -9.78 -5.18 6.36
C MET A 35 -10.73 -5.85 5.36
N LEU A 36 -10.28 -6.89 4.65
CA LEU A 36 -11.11 -7.62 3.70
C LEU A 36 -11.97 -8.67 4.42
N PRO A 37 -13.16 -8.99 3.88
CA PRO A 37 -13.89 -10.16 4.30
C PRO A 37 -13.00 -11.42 4.26
N PRO A 38 -13.09 -12.35 5.23
CA PRO A 38 -12.14 -13.45 5.38
C PRO A 38 -11.93 -14.28 4.10
N ALA A 39 -13.02 -14.57 3.38
CA ALA A 39 -12.96 -15.32 2.13
C ALA A 39 -12.22 -14.56 1.00
N LEU A 40 -12.28 -13.23 0.98
CA LEU A 40 -11.52 -12.42 0.02
C LEU A 40 -10.05 -12.32 0.42
N ALA A 41 -9.78 -12.14 1.72
CA ALA A 41 -8.43 -12.13 2.26
C ALA A 41 -7.67 -13.42 1.91
N GLU A 42 -8.31 -14.58 2.14
CA GLU A 42 -7.72 -15.89 1.82
C GLU A 42 -7.40 -16.03 0.33
N ARG A 43 -8.31 -15.57 -0.55
CA ARG A 43 -8.11 -15.64 -2.01
C ARG A 43 -6.96 -14.74 -2.48
N VAL A 44 -6.86 -13.53 -1.95
CA VAL A 44 -5.77 -12.59 -2.27
C VAL A 44 -4.43 -13.19 -1.82
N GLN A 45 -4.34 -13.63 -0.58
CA GLN A 45 -3.10 -14.21 -0.03
C GLN A 45 -2.69 -15.49 -0.76
N ALA A 46 -3.63 -16.38 -1.07
CA ALA A 46 -3.35 -17.61 -1.81
C ALA A 46 -2.77 -17.29 -3.20
N ARG A 47 -3.30 -16.26 -3.86
CA ARG A 47 -2.81 -15.81 -5.16
C ARG A 47 -1.45 -15.13 -5.06
N ALA A 48 -1.23 -14.25 -4.09
CA ALA A 48 0.05 -13.59 -3.85
C ALA A 48 1.17 -14.61 -3.60
N ARG A 49 0.91 -15.64 -2.78
CA ARG A 49 1.84 -16.75 -2.54
C ARG A 49 2.14 -17.54 -3.80
N LYS A 50 1.13 -17.83 -4.62
CA LYS A 50 1.29 -18.57 -5.88
C LYS A 50 2.12 -17.79 -6.91
N GLU A 51 1.93 -16.47 -6.97
CA GLU A 51 2.57 -15.59 -7.94
C GLU A 51 3.91 -15.00 -7.45
N GLY A 52 4.27 -15.22 -6.18
CA GLY A 52 5.50 -14.68 -5.60
C GLY A 52 5.49 -13.14 -5.51
N THR A 53 4.32 -12.55 -5.31
CA THR A 53 4.10 -11.10 -5.30
C THR A 53 3.45 -10.63 -3.99
N SER A 54 3.20 -9.33 -3.86
CA SER A 54 2.50 -8.74 -2.72
C SER A 54 0.98 -8.85 -2.85
N ASP A 55 0.28 -8.90 -1.71
CA ASP A 55 -1.18 -8.85 -1.68
C ASP A 55 -1.75 -7.60 -2.36
N LEU A 56 -1.06 -6.45 -2.22
CA LEU A 56 -1.44 -5.19 -2.86
C LEU A 56 -1.40 -5.32 -4.40
N SER A 57 -0.33 -5.90 -4.94
CA SER A 57 -0.21 -6.10 -6.40
C SER A 57 -1.31 -6.98 -6.96
N VAL A 58 -1.76 -7.99 -6.21
CA VAL A 58 -2.91 -8.82 -6.60
C VAL A 58 -4.20 -8.00 -6.63
N ILE A 59 -4.42 -7.14 -5.62
CA ILE A 59 -5.60 -6.28 -5.52
C ILE A 59 -5.61 -5.25 -6.65
N GLU A 60 -4.49 -4.58 -6.90
CA GLU A 60 -4.33 -3.61 -8.00
C GLU A 60 -4.63 -4.26 -9.36
N ALA A 61 -4.05 -5.43 -9.63
CA ALA A 61 -4.30 -6.15 -10.88
C ALA A 61 -5.78 -6.54 -11.05
N ALA A 62 -6.42 -7.02 -9.97
CA ALA A 62 -7.83 -7.37 -9.98
C ALA A 62 -8.74 -6.15 -10.22
N LEU A 63 -8.43 -5.01 -9.61
CA LEU A 63 -9.16 -3.76 -9.80
C LEU A 63 -9.00 -3.23 -11.22
N SER A 64 -7.77 -3.17 -11.75
CA SER A 64 -7.53 -2.76 -13.13
C SER A 64 -8.33 -3.60 -14.11
N GLN A 65 -8.27 -4.93 -13.97
CA GLN A 65 -9.03 -5.84 -14.84
C GLN A 65 -10.55 -5.62 -14.73
N TYR A 66 -11.07 -5.42 -13.52
CA TYR A 66 -12.49 -5.16 -13.31
C TYR A 66 -12.95 -3.84 -13.95
N LEU A 67 -12.18 -2.78 -13.77
CA LEU A 67 -12.48 -1.45 -14.31
C LEU A 67 -12.35 -1.41 -15.84
N ASP A 68 -11.31 -2.04 -16.39
CA ASP A 68 -11.10 -2.14 -17.84
C ASP A 68 -12.22 -2.95 -18.51
N ASN A 69 -12.65 -4.06 -17.91
CA ASN A 69 -13.80 -4.83 -18.40
C ASN A 69 -15.15 -4.12 -18.19
N SER A 70 -15.24 -3.19 -17.24
CA SER A 70 -16.47 -2.41 -17.00
C SER A 70 -16.61 -1.23 -17.97
N ALA A 71 -15.53 -0.89 -18.70
CA ALA A 71 -15.50 0.15 -19.72
C ALA A 71 -15.75 -0.37 -21.15
N ALA A 72 -15.97 -1.68 -21.33
CA ALA A 72 -16.24 -2.37 -22.60
C ALA A 72 -17.72 -2.78 -22.72
#